data_AF-A0A0B7K3K8-F1
#
_entry.id   AF-A0A0B7K3K8-F1
#
_cell.length_a   1.000
_cell.length_b   1.000
_cell.length_c   1.000
_cell.angle_alpha   90.00
_cell.angle_beta   90.00
_cell.angle_gamma   90.00
#
_symmetry.space_group_name_H-M   'P 1'
#
loop_
_entity.id
_entity.type
_entity.pdbx_description
1 polymer ?
#
loop_
_entity_poly.entity_id
_entity_poly.type
_entity_poly.pdbx_seq_one_letter_code
_entity_poly.pdbx_strand_id
1 'polypeptide(L)'
;MPPSHLIVVCCHGIWLGGPSKGLEDSEWLIADFQRGETPTFVEHARAGIRLLAEHGRDAILAYSGGPTRRETQLSEAQSYANIARENAYWSYLILEGQIILEERGLDSYHNVLFSLTLFFSRFGVWPRHMTIVSHAFKRPRLIDGHCVAIGWPLDRASFVGIDPQGLAGKEDAVEGAARAIGEWMDDPHGRGASLKGKRAKRNPWGVGQGMFEKGVEASVRENAKLPARGESDDETLEGTVRPSLPYGLHQKLNSLLYHFRAEPVPNPVKYTVVNLQSANLRQRLHKRRGKLMRYQLVIPPREEKQLLAPQPPRINQRRQPRTLSLRQGKLRERTVREQEPLGVVRLTDSNEVPREEPAPEELRAAVELRPSRPATHEA
;
A
#
# COMPACT_ATOMS: atom_id res chain seq x y z
N MET A 1 16.38 -22.12 11.84
CA MET A 1 16.76 -20.75 12.22
C MET A 1 15.47 -19.99 12.47
N PRO A 2 15.41 -19.03 13.42
CA PRO A 2 14.26 -18.15 13.53
C PRO A 2 14.11 -17.30 12.26
N PRO A 3 12.89 -16.85 11.92
CA PRO A 3 12.69 -15.92 10.80
C PRO A 3 13.47 -14.62 11.02
N SER A 4 13.92 -14.00 9.93
CA SER A 4 14.71 -12.76 9.97
C SER A 4 14.02 -11.56 9.31
N HIS A 5 12.85 -11.75 8.68
CA HIS A 5 12.13 -10.69 7.98
C HIS A 5 10.69 -10.54 8.52
N LEU A 6 10.35 -9.34 8.97
CA LEU A 6 8.98 -8.96 9.33
C LEU A 6 8.35 -8.14 8.19
N ILE A 7 7.21 -8.59 7.68
CA ILE A 7 6.36 -7.83 6.76
C ILE A 7 5.19 -7.29 7.59
N VAL A 8 4.97 -5.98 7.61
CA VAL A 8 3.88 -5.33 8.35
C VAL A 8 2.88 -4.74 7.35
N VAL A 9 1.68 -5.34 7.25
CA VAL A 9 0.56 -4.72 6.55
C VAL A 9 -0.18 -3.83 7.56
N CYS A 10 -0.06 -2.51 7.39
CA CYS A 10 -0.84 -1.55 8.16
C CYS A 10 -2.28 -1.56 7.64
N CYS A 11 -3.18 -2.24 8.33
CA CYS A 11 -4.58 -2.39 7.94
C CYS A 11 -5.34 -1.05 8.04
N HIS A 12 -6.43 -0.94 7.27
CA HIS A 12 -7.40 0.17 7.30
C HIS A 12 -8.81 -0.38 7.09
N GLY A 13 -9.72 -0.09 8.03
CA GLY A 13 -11.11 -0.56 7.93
C GLY A 13 -11.27 -2.06 8.21
N ILE A 14 -12.51 -2.47 8.46
CA ILE A 14 -12.84 -3.85 8.87
C ILE A 14 -13.75 -4.46 7.80
N TRP A 15 -13.29 -5.52 7.13
CA TRP A 15 -14.12 -6.29 6.21
C TRP A 15 -15.03 -7.25 6.98
N LEU A 16 -16.33 -7.20 6.68
CA LEU A 16 -17.39 -7.99 7.32
C LEU A 16 -17.71 -9.30 6.58
N GLY A 17 -17.15 -9.49 5.39
CA GLY A 17 -17.52 -10.59 4.50
C GLY A 17 -18.45 -10.14 3.36
N GLY A 18 -18.38 -10.83 2.22
CA GLY A 18 -19.31 -10.62 1.11
C GLY A 18 -18.85 -11.25 -0.21
N PRO A 19 -19.73 -11.25 -1.23
CA PRO A 19 -19.52 -11.98 -2.48
C PRO A 19 -18.44 -11.39 -3.38
N SER A 20 -18.12 -10.09 -3.26
CA SER A 20 -17.06 -9.43 -4.03
C SER A 20 -15.67 -9.66 -3.45
N LYS A 21 -15.57 -10.30 -2.26
CA LYS A 21 -14.32 -10.62 -1.55
C LYS A 21 -13.48 -9.39 -1.19
N GLY A 22 -14.16 -8.31 -0.84
CA GLY A 22 -13.58 -7.04 -0.38
C GLY A 22 -13.49 -5.93 -1.43
N LEU A 23 -14.04 -6.12 -2.64
CA LEU A 23 -14.00 -5.10 -3.70
C LEU A 23 -15.08 -4.02 -3.56
N GLU A 24 -16.20 -4.32 -2.91
CA GLU A 24 -17.33 -3.41 -2.71
C GLU A 24 -17.33 -2.77 -1.31
N ASP A 25 -17.48 -1.45 -1.24
CA ASP A 25 -17.50 -0.67 0.02
C ASP A 25 -18.55 -1.15 1.04
N SER A 26 -19.66 -1.74 0.56
CA SER A 26 -20.75 -2.26 1.39
C SER A 26 -20.35 -3.46 2.26
N GLU A 27 -19.25 -4.14 1.92
CA GLU A 27 -18.69 -5.24 2.72
C GLU A 27 -17.78 -4.76 3.86
N TRP A 28 -17.61 -3.44 4.06
CA TRP A 28 -16.62 -2.90 4.99
C TRP A 28 -17.16 -1.83 5.95
N LEU A 29 -16.62 -1.83 7.16
CA LEU A 29 -16.71 -0.69 8.09
C LEU A 29 -15.55 0.27 7.86
N ILE A 30 -15.79 1.25 6.99
CA ILE A 30 -14.84 2.30 6.60
C ILE A 30 -15.30 3.68 7.09
N ALA A 31 -14.40 4.68 7.05
CA ALA A 31 -14.77 6.07 7.30
C ALA A 31 -15.24 6.74 5.99
N ASP A 32 -16.01 7.83 6.09
CA ASP A 32 -16.59 8.52 4.93
C ASP A 32 -15.58 8.91 3.84
N PHE A 33 -14.36 9.28 4.24
CA PHE A 33 -13.27 9.68 3.33
C PHE A 33 -12.57 8.50 2.64
N GLN A 34 -12.84 7.27 3.07
CA GLN A 34 -12.25 6.04 2.54
C GLN A 34 -13.14 5.35 1.49
N ARG A 35 -14.26 5.96 1.10
CA ARG A 35 -15.15 5.40 0.06
C ARG A 35 -14.41 5.27 -1.28
N GLY A 36 -14.55 4.11 -1.91
CA GLY A 36 -13.83 3.72 -3.12
C GLY A 36 -12.37 3.32 -2.89
N GLU A 37 -11.88 3.28 -1.65
CA GLU A 37 -10.52 2.82 -1.34
C GLU A 37 -10.44 1.29 -1.14
N THR A 38 -11.56 0.58 -0.99
CA THR A 38 -11.60 -0.83 -0.58
C THR A 38 -10.84 -1.83 -1.49
N PRO A 39 -10.81 -1.69 -2.84
CA PRO A 39 -9.91 -2.51 -3.67
C PRO A 39 -8.42 -2.32 -3.31
N THR A 40 -8.03 -1.14 -2.83
CA THR A 40 -6.67 -0.85 -2.35
C THR A 40 -6.34 -1.64 -1.09
N PHE A 41 -7.33 -1.84 -0.21
CA PHE A 41 -7.16 -2.60 1.03
C PHE A 41 -6.98 -4.10 0.75
N VAL A 42 -7.73 -4.63 -0.24
CA VAL A 42 -7.51 -5.97 -0.80
C VAL A 42 -6.09 -6.09 -1.37
N GLU A 43 -5.63 -5.11 -2.14
CA GLU A 43 -4.26 -5.11 -2.69
C GLU A 43 -3.16 -4.95 -1.62
N HIS A 44 -3.42 -4.26 -0.49
CA HIS A 44 -2.50 -4.27 0.66
C HIS A 44 -2.39 -5.68 1.26
N ALA A 45 -3.51 -6.37 1.44
CA ALA A 45 -3.52 -7.75 1.94
C ALA A 45 -2.79 -8.70 0.97
N ARG A 46 -3.04 -8.55 -0.34
CA ARG A 46 -2.40 -9.31 -1.43
C ARG A 46 -0.89 -9.08 -1.51
N ALA A 47 -0.45 -7.83 -1.39
CA ALA A 47 0.98 -7.50 -1.39
C ALA A 47 1.71 -8.12 -0.19
N GLY A 48 1.08 -8.15 1.00
CA GLY A 48 1.60 -8.85 2.17
C GLY A 48 1.79 -10.36 1.92
N ILE A 49 0.77 -11.03 1.37
CA ILE A 49 0.81 -12.45 1.01
C ILE A 49 1.87 -12.75 -0.07
N ARG A 50 1.96 -11.92 -1.10
CA ARG A 50 2.97 -12.07 -2.17
C ARG A 50 4.39 -11.98 -1.60
N LEU A 51 4.68 -10.95 -0.80
CA LEU A 51 5.99 -10.80 -0.15
C LEU A 51 6.30 -11.99 0.77
N LEU A 52 5.31 -12.48 1.52
CA LEU A 52 5.49 -13.64 2.41
C LEU A 52 5.89 -14.90 1.63
N ALA A 53 5.26 -15.13 0.48
CA ALA A 53 5.58 -16.24 -0.40
C ALA A 53 6.95 -16.08 -1.11
N GLU A 54 7.30 -14.86 -1.54
CA GLU A 54 8.58 -14.54 -2.17
C GLU A 54 9.78 -14.79 -1.23
N HIS A 55 9.63 -14.51 0.06
CA HIS A 55 10.68 -14.71 1.07
C HIS A 55 10.61 -16.07 1.79
N GLY A 56 9.54 -16.85 1.60
CA GLY A 56 9.39 -18.19 2.17
C GLY A 56 9.59 -18.22 3.69
N ARG A 57 10.26 -19.27 4.19
CA ARG A 57 10.42 -19.55 5.64
C ARG A 57 11.16 -18.47 6.45
N ASP A 58 11.84 -17.51 5.83
CA ASP A 58 12.53 -16.44 6.56
C ASP A 58 11.59 -15.28 6.94
N ALA A 59 10.42 -15.18 6.30
CA ALA A 59 9.48 -14.10 6.50
C ALA A 59 8.28 -14.48 7.37
N ILE A 60 7.80 -13.49 8.12
CA ILE A 60 6.55 -13.48 8.86
C ILE A 60 5.74 -12.25 8.45
N LEU A 61 4.44 -12.44 8.21
CA LEU A 61 3.49 -11.38 7.93
C LEU A 61 2.70 -11.02 9.20
N ALA A 62 2.84 -9.79 9.67
CA ALA A 62 1.93 -9.17 10.62
C ALA A 62 0.86 -8.38 9.86
N TYR A 63 -0.39 -8.82 9.94
CA TYR A 63 -1.52 -7.91 9.75
C TYR A 63 -1.69 -7.10 11.03
N SER A 64 -1.70 -5.77 10.93
CA SER A 64 -1.73 -4.91 12.12
C SER A 64 -2.80 -3.82 12.04
N GLY A 65 -3.69 -3.86 13.03
CA GLY A 65 -4.82 -2.95 13.20
C GLY A 65 -5.87 -3.56 14.14
N GLY A 66 -6.25 -2.84 15.19
CA GLY A 66 -7.20 -3.33 16.20
C GLY A 66 -8.68 -3.18 15.84
N PRO A 67 -9.61 -3.48 16.76
CA PRO A 67 -11.05 -3.34 16.55
C PRO A 67 -11.48 -1.87 16.71
N THR A 68 -11.31 -1.08 15.65
CA THR A 68 -11.49 0.39 15.67
C THR A 68 -12.95 0.86 15.65
N ARG A 69 -13.92 -0.05 15.55
CA ARG A 69 -15.35 0.20 15.32
C ARG A 69 -16.20 -0.31 16.48
N ARG A 70 -17.31 0.37 16.77
CA ARG A 70 -18.28 -0.02 17.84
C ARG A 70 -19.22 -1.12 17.38
N GLU A 71 -19.35 -1.26 16.08
CA GLU A 71 -20.25 -2.15 15.36
C GLU A 71 -19.77 -3.62 15.43
N THR A 72 -18.48 -3.87 15.72
CA THR A 72 -17.90 -5.21 15.83
C THR A 72 -16.62 -5.24 16.67
N GLN A 73 -16.35 -6.36 17.34
CA GLN A 73 -15.06 -6.67 17.98
C GLN A 73 -14.02 -7.27 17.00
N LEU A 74 -14.41 -7.53 15.74
CA LEU A 74 -13.47 -7.97 14.71
C LEU A 74 -12.40 -6.90 14.50
N SER A 75 -11.12 -7.27 14.61
CA SER A 75 -10.01 -6.34 14.36
C SER A 75 -9.79 -6.10 12.87
N GLU A 76 -9.19 -4.95 12.53
CA GLU A 76 -8.77 -4.69 11.14
C GLU A 76 -7.77 -5.78 10.68
N ALA A 77 -6.86 -6.21 11.55
CA ALA A 77 -5.89 -7.29 11.31
C ALA A 77 -6.56 -8.65 10.98
N GLN A 78 -7.48 -9.12 11.82
CA GLN A 78 -8.20 -10.38 11.61
C GLN A 78 -9.10 -10.29 10.37
N SER A 79 -9.66 -9.12 10.05
CA SER A 79 -10.44 -8.95 8.81
C SER A 79 -9.58 -9.05 7.55
N TYR A 80 -8.34 -8.55 7.56
CA TYR A 80 -7.39 -8.71 6.45
C TYR A 80 -6.94 -10.17 6.28
N ALA A 81 -6.72 -10.90 7.37
CA ALA A 81 -6.47 -12.34 7.32
C ALA A 81 -7.68 -13.12 6.76
N ASN A 82 -8.91 -12.68 7.05
CA ASN A 82 -10.11 -13.23 6.45
C ASN A 82 -10.17 -12.96 4.93
N ILE A 83 -9.88 -11.74 4.46
CA ILE A 83 -9.79 -11.44 3.02
C ILE A 83 -8.79 -12.35 2.32
N ALA A 84 -7.59 -12.50 2.90
CA ALA A 84 -6.55 -13.35 2.34
C ALA A 84 -7.02 -14.81 2.20
N ARG A 85 -7.65 -15.36 3.23
CA ARG A 85 -8.22 -16.72 3.25
C ARG A 85 -9.36 -16.89 2.23
N GLU A 86 -10.30 -15.94 2.16
CA GLU A 86 -11.46 -15.98 1.25
C GLU A 86 -11.06 -15.79 -0.22
N ASN A 87 -9.94 -15.11 -0.47
CA ASN A 87 -9.28 -15.04 -1.77
C ASN A 87 -8.32 -16.23 -2.04
N ALA A 88 -8.38 -17.29 -1.23
CA ALA A 88 -7.51 -18.48 -1.33
C ALA A 88 -6.01 -18.14 -1.39
N TYR A 89 -5.59 -17.15 -0.60
CA TYR A 89 -4.26 -16.54 -0.59
C TYR A 89 -3.75 -16.13 -1.98
N TRP A 90 -4.66 -15.81 -2.90
CA TRP A 90 -4.38 -15.56 -4.32
C TRP A 90 -3.47 -16.62 -4.97
N SER A 91 -3.68 -17.88 -4.58
CA SER A 91 -2.92 -19.07 -5.03
C SER A 91 -1.44 -19.11 -4.60
N TYR A 92 -1.00 -18.24 -3.69
CA TYR A 92 0.32 -18.36 -3.06
C TYR A 92 0.32 -19.44 -1.97
N LEU A 93 1.38 -20.25 -1.91
CA LEU A 93 1.59 -21.22 -0.84
C LEU A 93 2.07 -20.51 0.43
N ILE A 94 1.26 -20.56 1.48
CA ILE A 94 1.59 -20.02 2.81
C ILE A 94 1.81 -21.17 3.77
N LEU A 95 2.91 -21.13 4.53
CA LEU A 95 3.19 -22.15 5.54
C LEU A 95 2.51 -21.79 6.86
N GLU A 96 2.20 -22.80 7.65
CA GLU A 96 1.62 -22.64 8.98
C GLU A 96 2.51 -21.77 9.88
N GLY A 97 1.89 -20.91 10.70
CA GLY A 97 2.59 -20.00 11.62
C GLY A 97 3.25 -18.78 10.97
N GLN A 98 3.18 -18.60 9.64
CA GLN A 98 3.78 -17.45 8.96
C GLN A 98 2.96 -16.15 8.99
N ILE A 99 1.68 -16.22 9.34
CA ILE A 99 0.81 -15.05 9.51
C ILE A 99 0.52 -14.88 11.01
N ILE A 100 0.83 -13.71 11.54
CA ILE A 100 0.51 -13.27 12.90
C ILE A 100 -0.44 -12.07 12.84
N LEU A 101 -1.27 -11.92 13.87
CA LEU A 101 -2.24 -10.84 13.97
C LEU A 101 -1.82 -9.90 15.10
N GLU A 102 -1.63 -8.63 14.78
CA GLU A 102 -1.41 -7.57 15.76
C GLU A 102 -2.71 -6.77 15.89
N GLU A 103 -3.54 -7.17 16.85
CA GLU A 103 -4.92 -6.70 17.00
C GLU A 103 -5.06 -5.50 17.96
N ARG A 104 -3.95 -4.82 18.29
CA ARG A 104 -3.92 -3.71 19.26
C ARG A 104 -3.56 -2.37 18.60
N GLY A 105 -3.00 -2.37 17.39
CA GLY A 105 -2.62 -1.18 16.65
C GLY A 105 -3.82 -0.28 16.36
N LEU A 106 -3.97 0.80 17.10
CA LEU A 106 -5.06 1.78 16.90
C LEU A 106 -4.63 3.01 16.10
N ASP A 107 -3.35 3.11 15.75
CA ASP A 107 -2.81 4.13 14.85
C ASP A 107 -1.52 3.66 14.16
N SER A 108 -1.10 4.39 13.12
CA SER A 108 0.04 3.99 12.28
C SER A 108 1.39 3.86 12.99
N TYR A 109 1.57 4.46 14.17
CA TYR A 109 2.81 4.29 14.95
C TYR A 109 2.77 2.95 15.68
N HIS A 110 1.65 2.68 16.36
CA HIS A 110 1.43 1.42 17.06
C HIS A 110 1.39 0.23 16.11
N ASN A 111 0.89 0.39 14.87
CA ASN A 111 0.95 -0.67 13.86
C ASN A 111 2.39 -1.15 13.58
N VAL A 112 3.39 -0.26 13.65
CA VAL A 112 4.81 -0.61 13.47
C VAL A 112 5.40 -1.14 14.78
N LEU A 113 5.25 -0.39 15.87
CA LEU A 113 5.85 -0.75 17.17
C LEU A 113 5.32 -2.10 17.70
N PHE A 114 4.01 -2.30 17.68
CA PHE A 114 3.42 -3.53 18.21
C PHE A 114 3.68 -4.74 17.31
N SER A 115 3.83 -4.56 15.99
CA SER A 115 4.24 -5.66 15.10
C SER A 115 5.66 -6.11 15.38
N LEU A 116 6.56 -5.17 15.69
CA LEU A 116 7.92 -5.47 16.11
C LEU A 116 7.97 -6.20 17.47
N THR A 117 7.26 -5.71 18.49
CA THR A 117 7.24 -6.35 19.81
C THR A 117 6.52 -7.71 19.79
N LEU A 118 5.45 -7.86 19.01
CA LEU A 118 4.78 -9.13 18.79
C LEU A 118 5.72 -10.16 18.13
N PHE A 119 6.45 -9.76 17.09
CA PHE A 119 7.46 -10.61 16.46
C PHE A 119 8.52 -11.05 17.49
N PHE A 120 9.06 -10.11 18.29
CA PHE A 120 10.02 -10.44 19.33
C PHE A 120 9.44 -11.42 20.37
N SER A 121 8.21 -11.18 20.85
CA SER A 121 7.54 -12.07 21.80
C SER A 121 7.22 -13.46 21.24
N ARG A 122 7.08 -13.63 19.92
CA ARG A 122 6.80 -14.94 19.29
C ARG A 122 8.07 -15.70 18.90
N PHE A 123 9.16 -15.01 18.53
CA PHE A 123 10.38 -15.65 17.97
C PHE A 123 11.63 -15.47 18.83
N GLY A 124 11.58 -14.70 19.92
CA GLY A 124 12.71 -14.48 20.85
C GLY A 124 13.87 -13.65 20.25
N VAL A 125 13.70 -13.11 19.05
CA VAL A 125 14.68 -12.31 18.33
C VAL A 125 14.01 -11.13 17.65
N TRP A 126 14.74 -10.03 17.50
CA TRP A 126 14.33 -8.93 16.62
C TRP A 126 14.49 -9.35 15.15
N PRO A 127 13.61 -8.91 14.24
CA PRO A 127 13.82 -9.14 12.83
C PRO A 127 15.10 -8.41 12.37
N ARG A 128 15.75 -8.92 11.33
CA ARG A 128 16.88 -8.25 10.67
C ARG A 128 16.40 -7.20 9.67
N HIS A 129 15.29 -7.45 9.00
CA HIS A 129 14.66 -6.54 8.03
C HIS A 129 13.17 -6.37 8.32
N MET A 130 12.64 -5.19 8.04
CA MET A 130 11.22 -4.90 8.08
C MET A 130 10.75 -4.35 6.73
N THR A 131 9.60 -4.84 6.22
CA THR A 131 8.91 -4.27 5.06
C THR A 131 7.53 -3.81 5.47
N ILE A 132 7.23 -2.50 5.34
CA ILE A 132 5.91 -1.95 5.65
C ILE A 132 5.08 -1.86 4.35
N VAL A 133 3.87 -2.41 4.36
CA VAL A 133 2.87 -2.27 3.30
C VAL A 133 1.79 -1.30 3.77
N SER A 134 1.55 -0.24 3.00
CA SER A 134 0.45 0.70 3.26
C SER A 134 0.18 1.60 2.05
N HIS A 135 -0.62 2.64 2.25
CA HIS A 135 -0.78 3.75 1.32
C HIS A 135 0.58 4.42 1.03
N ALA A 136 0.89 4.69 -0.24
CA ALA A 136 2.15 5.29 -0.66
C ALA A 136 2.34 6.69 -0.08
N PHE A 137 1.27 7.51 0.00
CA PHE A 137 1.32 8.82 0.67
C PHE A 137 1.69 8.75 2.17
N LYS A 138 1.53 7.60 2.83
CA LYS A 138 1.92 7.42 4.24
C LYS A 138 3.43 7.13 4.41
N ARG A 139 4.20 6.91 3.33
CA ARG A 139 5.64 6.57 3.40
C ARG A 139 6.46 7.54 4.26
N PRO A 140 6.39 8.87 4.11
CA PRO A 140 7.21 9.78 4.91
C PRO A 140 6.90 9.69 6.40
N ARG A 141 5.63 9.45 6.76
CA ARG A 141 5.21 9.29 8.14
C ARG A 141 5.64 7.94 8.73
N LEU A 142 5.49 6.85 7.98
CA LEU A 142 5.79 5.49 8.45
C LEU A 142 7.30 5.22 8.55
N ILE A 143 8.09 5.76 7.63
CA ILE A 143 9.53 5.48 7.53
C ILE A 143 10.32 6.62 8.17
N ASP A 144 10.24 7.84 7.62
CA ASP A 144 11.05 8.96 8.10
C ASP A 144 10.54 9.50 9.47
N GLY A 145 9.27 9.25 9.81
CA GLY A 145 8.68 9.50 11.13
C GLY A 145 8.83 8.31 12.08
N HIS A 146 7.94 7.32 11.96
CA HIS A 146 7.77 6.27 12.97
C HIS A 146 8.98 5.35 13.13
N CYS A 147 9.61 4.90 12.05
CA CYS A 147 10.81 4.07 12.17
C CYS A 147 11.95 4.84 12.86
N VAL A 148 12.12 6.14 12.56
CA VAL A 148 13.11 6.99 13.24
C VAL A 148 12.77 7.17 14.73
N ALA A 149 11.50 7.45 15.06
CA ALA A 149 11.05 7.61 16.44
C ALA A 149 11.23 6.32 17.27
N ILE A 150 10.98 5.15 16.67
CA ILE A 150 11.21 3.82 17.27
C ILE A 150 12.70 3.50 17.41
N GLY A 151 13.58 4.19 16.67
CA GLY A 151 15.02 3.88 16.60
C GLY A 151 15.35 2.71 15.66
N TRP A 152 14.45 2.38 14.72
CA TRP A 152 14.64 1.31 13.76
C TRP A 152 15.64 1.72 12.65
N PRO A 153 16.64 0.89 12.33
CA PRO A 153 17.63 1.19 11.29
C PRO A 153 17.00 1.29 9.90
N LEU A 154 17.06 2.49 9.28
CA LEU A 154 16.40 2.79 8.00
C LEU A 154 17.00 2.02 6.82
N ASP A 155 18.28 1.63 6.88
CA ASP A 155 18.93 0.70 5.94
C ASP A 155 18.25 -0.68 5.91
N ARG A 156 17.44 -1.01 6.93
CA ARG A 156 16.71 -2.27 7.08
C ARG A 156 15.19 -2.07 7.03
N ALA A 157 14.73 -0.93 6.54
CA ALA A 157 13.32 -0.57 6.40
C ALA A 157 12.92 -0.41 4.93
N SER A 158 12.22 -1.41 4.39
CA SER A 158 11.60 -1.38 3.07
C SER A 158 10.15 -0.92 3.15
N PHE A 159 9.60 -0.42 2.04
CA PHE A 159 8.23 0.08 1.99
C PHE A 159 7.57 -0.25 0.65
N VAL A 160 6.35 -0.81 0.70
CA VAL A 160 5.49 -1.04 -0.46
C VAL A 160 4.28 -0.12 -0.33
N GLY A 161 4.25 0.89 -1.20
CA GLY A 161 3.19 1.89 -1.25
C GLY A 161 2.18 1.57 -2.34
N ILE A 162 0.90 1.46 -1.97
CA ILE A 162 -0.21 1.21 -2.91
C ILE A 162 -1.33 2.20 -2.55
N ASP A 163 -1.66 3.12 -3.46
CA ASP A 163 -2.69 4.14 -3.27
C ASP A 163 -3.94 3.86 -4.12
N PRO A 164 -5.14 4.33 -3.70
CA PRO A 164 -6.35 4.25 -4.49
C PRO A 164 -6.22 4.93 -5.86
N GLN A 165 -6.89 4.35 -6.86
CA GLN A 165 -6.97 4.96 -8.19
C GLN A 165 -7.63 6.34 -8.09
N GLY A 166 -7.02 7.35 -8.72
CA GLY A 166 -7.51 8.73 -8.65
C GLY A 166 -7.24 9.46 -7.32
N LEU A 167 -6.38 8.94 -6.43
CA LEU A 167 -5.88 9.73 -5.29
C LEU A 167 -4.99 10.90 -5.76
N ALA A 168 -4.24 10.71 -6.85
CA ALA A 168 -3.38 11.73 -7.44
C ALA A 168 -4.20 12.97 -7.88
N GLY A 169 -4.02 14.08 -7.16
CA GLY A 169 -4.72 15.34 -7.40
C GLY A 169 -5.82 15.70 -6.39
N LYS A 170 -6.12 14.85 -5.40
CA LYS A 170 -7.04 15.21 -4.30
C LYS A 170 -6.31 16.10 -3.27
N GLU A 171 -6.52 17.41 -3.34
CA GLU A 171 -5.88 18.40 -2.45
C GLU A 171 -6.11 18.08 -0.95
N ASP A 172 -7.33 17.72 -0.56
CA ASP A 172 -7.68 17.34 0.82
C ASP A 172 -6.85 16.17 1.37
N ALA A 173 -6.52 15.19 0.51
CA ALA A 173 -5.71 14.04 0.89
C ALA A 173 -4.24 14.44 1.13
N VAL A 174 -3.73 15.37 0.32
CA VAL A 174 -2.38 15.93 0.46
C VAL A 174 -2.27 16.79 1.73
N GLU A 175 -3.24 17.67 1.98
CA GLU A 175 -3.29 18.47 3.21
C GLU A 175 -3.45 17.59 4.45
N GLY A 176 -4.36 16.60 4.41
CA GLY A 176 -4.54 15.63 5.49
C GLY A 176 -3.28 14.83 5.80
N ALA A 177 -2.52 14.42 4.78
CA ALA A 177 -1.23 13.76 4.94
C ALA A 177 -0.17 14.69 5.54
N ALA A 178 -0.04 15.91 5.03
CA ALA A 178 0.92 16.90 5.52
C ALA A 178 0.66 17.30 6.99
N ARG A 179 -0.61 17.54 7.36
CA ARG A 179 -1.00 17.82 8.75
C ARG A 179 -0.69 16.66 9.67
N ALA A 180 -0.94 15.42 9.23
CA ALA A 180 -0.58 14.24 10.01
C ALA A 180 0.95 14.12 10.19
N ILE A 181 1.76 14.40 9.16
CA ILE A 181 3.22 14.42 9.30
C ILE A 181 3.65 15.43 10.37
N GLY A 182 3.09 16.65 10.35
CA GLY A 182 3.37 17.67 11.37
C GLY A 182 3.02 17.22 12.80
N GLU A 183 1.81 16.71 13.02
CA GLU A 183 1.40 16.21 14.35
C GLU A 183 2.33 15.11 14.90
N TRP A 184 2.80 14.20 14.04
CA TRP A 184 3.74 13.13 14.44
C TRP A 184 5.20 13.58 14.50
N MET A 185 5.58 14.72 13.90
CA MET A 185 6.90 15.33 14.13
C MET A 185 6.98 15.98 15.51
N ASP A 186 5.91 16.65 15.94
CA ASP A 186 5.83 17.31 17.25
C ASP A 186 5.64 16.30 18.40
N ASP A 187 4.98 15.16 18.12
CA ASP A 187 4.76 14.06 19.07
C ASP A 187 5.14 12.69 18.46
N PRO A 188 6.45 12.38 18.34
CA PRO A 188 6.95 11.19 17.62
C PRO A 188 6.48 9.83 18.13
N HIS A 189 5.94 9.77 19.36
CA HIS A 189 5.46 8.54 19.99
C HIS A 189 3.95 8.60 20.32
N GLY A 190 3.22 9.63 19.85
CA GLY A 190 1.77 9.73 20.01
C GLY A 190 1.29 9.82 21.47
N ARG A 191 2.09 10.43 22.36
CA ARG A 191 1.83 10.55 23.81
C ARG A 191 1.01 11.80 24.17
N GLY A 192 1.09 12.84 23.34
CA GLY A 192 0.41 14.12 23.50
C GLY A 192 -1.11 14.01 23.38
N ALA A 193 -1.82 14.97 23.99
CA ALA A 193 -3.28 14.91 24.16
C ALA A 193 -4.06 14.74 22.84
N SER A 194 -3.59 15.32 21.72
CA SER A 194 -4.21 15.15 20.40
C SER A 194 -4.15 13.71 19.92
N LEU A 195 -2.96 13.09 19.88
CA LEU A 195 -2.79 11.74 19.36
C LEU A 195 -3.31 10.68 20.35
N LYS A 196 -3.08 10.83 21.66
CA LYS A 196 -3.69 9.98 22.70
C LYS A 196 -5.23 10.06 22.65
N GLY A 197 -5.80 11.24 22.44
CA GLY A 197 -7.25 11.44 22.27
C GLY A 197 -7.81 10.80 20.99
N LYS A 198 -7.12 10.92 19.86
CA LYS A 198 -7.49 10.22 18.61
C LYS A 198 -7.38 8.70 18.74
N ARG A 199 -6.42 8.19 19.52
CA ARG A 199 -6.26 6.75 19.82
C ARG A 199 -7.39 6.24 20.71
N ALA A 200 -7.70 6.95 21.80
CA ALA A 200 -8.82 6.61 22.69
C ALA A 200 -10.18 6.58 21.96
N LYS A 201 -10.45 7.51 21.04
CA LYS A 201 -11.67 7.51 20.20
C LYS A 201 -11.79 6.27 19.30
N ARG A 202 -10.67 5.66 18.92
CA ARG A 202 -10.58 4.40 18.14
C ARG A 202 -10.47 3.17 19.03
N ASN A 203 -10.62 3.30 20.35
CA ASN A 203 -10.61 2.18 21.30
C ASN A 203 -11.99 1.92 21.93
N PRO A 204 -13.04 1.56 21.17
CA PRO A 204 -14.36 1.32 21.73
C PRO A 204 -14.42 0.09 22.65
N TRP A 205 -13.47 -0.84 22.53
CA TRP A 205 -13.44 -2.11 23.26
C TRP A 205 -12.39 -2.20 24.38
N GLY A 206 -11.65 -1.12 24.64
CA GLY A 206 -10.64 -1.08 25.70
C GLY A 206 -9.44 -2.01 25.47
N VAL A 207 -9.04 -2.26 24.21
CA VAL A 207 -7.85 -3.06 23.91
C VAL A 207 -6.60 -2.45 24.55
N GLY A 208 -5.74 -3.30 25.12
CA GLY A 208 -4.55 -2.87 25.82
C GLY A 208 -3.52 -2.21 24.88
N GLN A 209 -2.79 -1.22 25.38
CA GLN A 209 -1.90 -0.35 24.59
C GLN A 209 -0.45 -0.32 25.10
N GLY A 210 -0.08 -1.23 26.01
CA GLY A 210 1.32 -1.46 26.37
C GLY A 210 2.13 -1.99 25.19
N MET A 211 3.46 -1.85 25.24
CA MET A 211 4.33 -2.28 24.14
C MET A 211 4.22 -3.79 23.92
N PHE A 212 4.19 -4.58 24.99
CA PHE A 212 4.00 -6.03 24.96
C PHE A 212 2.55 -6.44 25.23
N GLU A 213 2.14 -7.60 24.70
CA GLU A 213 0.83 -8.18 25.01
C GLU A 213 0.70 -8.48 26.52
N LYS A 214 -0.52 -8.44 27.04
CA LYS A 214 -0.82 -8.90 28.41
C LYS A 214 -0.52 -10.40 28.49
N GLY A 215 0.22 -10.82 29.52
CA GLY A 215 0.68 -12.20 29.67
C GLY A 215 2.05 -12.52 29.04
N VAL A 216 2.70 -11.61 28.32
CA VAL A 216 4.12 -11.79 27.93
C VAL A 216 4.99 -11.77 29.20
N GLU A 217 5.72 -12.86 29.44
CA GLU A 217 6.65 -13.06 30.55
C GLU A 217 7.60 -11.88 30.77
N ALA A 218 7.83 -11.51 32.04
CA ALA A 218 8.71 -10.38 32.39
C ALA A 218 10.13 -10.55 31.83
N SER A 219 10.67 -11.77 31.90
CA SER A 219 11.99 -12.11 31.35
C SER A 219 12.08 -11.91 29.83
N VAL A 220 10.99 -12.08 29.08
CA VAL A 220 10.97 -11.77 27.63
C VAL A 220 11.03 -10.26 27.42
N ARG A 221 10.29 -9.47 28.20
CA ARG A 221 10.31 -8.00 28.13
C ARG A 221 11.69 -7.43 28.46
N GLU A 222 12.33 -7.95 29.52
CA GLU A 222 13.69 -7.58 29.92
C GLU A 222 14.72 -7.91 28.82
N ASN A 223 14.61 -9.10 28.21
CA ASN A 223 15.48 -9.52 27.10
C ASN A 223 15.30 -8.69 25.82
N ALA A 224 14.16 -8.01 25.66
CA ALA A 224 13.92 -7.12 24.53
C ALA A 224 14.84 -5.88 24.54
N LYS A 225 15.31 -5.47 25.73
CA LYS A 225 16.22 -4.33 25.96
C LYS A 225 15.74 -3.00 25.35
N LEU A 226 14.42 -2.83 25.23
CA LEU A 226 13.82 -1.56 24.83
C LEU A 226 13.86 -0.59 26.01
N PRO A 227 14.28 0.68 25.81
CA PRO A 227 14.14 1.70 26.83
C PRO A 227 12.64 2.02 26.98
N ALA A 228 12.07 1.81 28.17
CA ALA A 228 10.63 1.78 28.40
C ALA A 228 10.23 2.65 29.61
N ARG A 229 9.11 3.37 29.49
CA ARG A 229 8.51 4.16 30.57
C ARG A 229 7.04 3.85 30.73
N GLY A 230 6.60 3.79 31.99
CA GLY A 230 5.25 3.44 32.36
C GLY A 230 5.09 1.92 32.45
N GLU A 231 3.92 1.49 32.89
CA GLU A 231 3.57 0.09 33.07
C GLU A 231 2.25 -0.21 32.37
N SER A 232 2.03 -1.47 32.02
CA SER A 232 0.78 -1.95 31.41
C SER A 232 0.35 -1.07 30.22
N ASP A 233 -0.84 -0.48 30.24
CA ASP A 233 -1.40 0.25 29.08
C ASP A 233 -0.86 1.68 28.90
N ASP A 234 0.02 2.15 29.79
CA ASP A 234 0.82 3.38 29.61
C ASP A 234 2.32 3.09 29.31
N GLU A 235 2.72 1.82 29.15
CA GLU A 235 4.08 1.41 28.75
C GLU A 235 4.42 1.93 27.33
N THR A 236 5.46 2.75 27.20
CA THR A 236 5.90 3.35 25.92
C THR A 236 7.42 3.45 25.82
N LEU A 237 7.96 3.58 24.61
CA LEU A 237 9.40 3.80 24.39
C LEU A 237 9.89 5.09 25.04
N GLU A 238 11.03 5.03 25.72
CA GLU A 238 11.74 6.18 26.27
C GLU A 238 12.62 6.92 25.25
N GLY A 239 12.96 8.16 25.62
CA GLY A 239 13.67 9.08 24.75
C GLY A 239 12.74 9.84 23.80
N THR A 240 13.36 10.67 22.97
CA THR A 240 12.76 11.27 21.77
C THR A 240 13.84 11.36 20.70
N VAL A 241 13.91 10.37 19.82
CA VAL A 241 14.64 10.54 18.56
C VAL A 241 13.74 11.41 17.68
N ARG A 242 13.98 12.74 17.68
CA ARG A 242 13.27 13.64 16.78
C ARG A 242 13.62 13.27 15.34
N PRO A 243 12.63 13.03 14.46
CA PRO A 243 12.87 12.85 13.03
C PRO A 243 13.73 13.99 12.48
N SER A 244 14.97 13.68 12.08
CA SER A 244 15.81 14.63 11.38
C SER A 244 15.29 14.75 9.95
N LEU A 245 14.59 15.85 9.66
CA LEU A 245 14.22 16.19 8.30
C LEU A 245 15.48 16.18 7.42
N PRO A 246 15.49 15.45 6.29
CA PRO A 246 16.52 15.64 5.28
C PRO A 246 16.56 17.12 4.91
N TYR A 247 17.75 17.73 4.99
CA TYR A 247 17.98 19.15 4.67
C TYR A 247 17.42 19.45 3.27
N GLY A 248 16.24 20.07 3.22
CA GLY A 248 15.46 20.23 1.99
C GLY A 248 13.94 20.18 2.17
N LEU A 249 13.39 19.48 3.18
CA LEU A 249 11.93 19.42 3.34
C LEU A 249 11.29 20.77 3.70
N HIS A 250 12.03 21.66 4.37
CA HIS A 250 11.59 23.02 4.70
C HIS A 250 11.36 23.91 3.46
N GLN A 251 12.00 23.60 2.33
CA GLN A 251 11.69 24.19 1.03
C GLN A 251 10.69 23.34 0.24
N LYS A 252 10.79 22.00 0.32
CA LYS A 252 9.89 21.10 -0.42
C LYS A 252 8.45 21.05 0.08
N LEU A 253 8.13 21.41 1.33
CA LEU A 253 6.72 21.56 1.73
C LEU A 253 6.01 22.70 0.94
N ASN A 254 6.75 23.77 0.61
CA ASN A 254 6.27 24.82 -0.29
C ASN A 254 6.33 24.42 -1.78
N SER A 255 7.09 23.37 -2.14
CA SER A 255 7.24 22.89 -3.53
C SER A 255 6.49 21.59 -3.84
N LEU A 256 5.92 20.90 -2.84
CA LEU A 256 5.11 19.68 -3.02
C LEU A 256 3.77 19.98 -3.70
N LEU A 257 3.35 21.25 -3.68
CA LEU A 257 2.33 21.82 -4.56
C LEU A 257 2.67 21.66 -6.06
N TYR A 258 3.95 21.47 -6.41
CA TYR A 258 4.43 21.30 -7.78
C TYR A 258 5.60 20.31 -7.85
N HIS A 259 5.30 19.00 -7.86
CA HIS A 259 5.92 17.96 -8.72
C HIS A 259 5.70 16.54 -8.14
N PHE A 260 4.51 15.97 -8.34
CA PHE A 260 4.39 14.52 -8.46
C PHE A 260 4.80 14.13 -9.88
N ARG A 261 6.07 13.71 -10.06
CA ARG A 261 6.46 12.94 -11.24
C ARG A 261 6.19 11.47 -10.96
N ALA A 262 5.36 10.85 -11.80
CA ALA A 262 5.28 9.40 -11.87
C ALA A 262 6.62 8.85 -12.38
N GLU A 263 7.13 7.80 -11.72
CA GLU A 263 8.18 6.93 -12.27
C GLU A 263 7.66 6.30 -13.57
N PRO A 264 8.45 6.25 -14.66
CA PRO A 264 7.97 5.76 -15.95
C PRO A 264 7.89 4.23 -16.00
N VAL A 265 6.68 3.70 -16.24
CA VAL A 265 6.47 2.28 -16.58
C VAL A 265 6.98 2.02 -18.01
N PRO A 266 7.80 0.98 -18.26
CA PRO A 266 8.43 0.78 -19.57
C PRO A 266 7.51 0.07 -20.57
N ASN A 267 6.62 0.81 -21.26
CA ASN A 267 6.28 0.63 -22.69
C ASN A 267 5.19 1.62 -23.16
N PRO A 268 5.43 2.44 -24.21
CA PRO A 268 4.41 3.30 -24.80
C PRO A 268 3.78 2.70 -26.07
N VAL A 269 2.58 2.11 -25.94
CA VAL A 269 1.69 1.95 -27.11
C VAL A 269 1.04 3.30 -27.38
N LYS A 270 1.21 3.82 -28.60
CA LYS A 270 0.80 5.19 -28.98
C LYS A 270 -0.72 5.31 -29.05
N TYR A 271 -1.28 6.31 -28.37
CA TYR A 271 -2.60 6.87 -28.68
C TYR A 271 -2.49 8.35 -29.02
N THR A 272 -3.22 8.77 -30.05
CA THR A 272 -3.18 10.12 -30.63
C THR A 272 -4.02 11.09 -29.81
N VAL A 273 -3.46 12.22 -29.40
CA VAL A 273 -4.20 13.27 -28.69
C VAL A 273 -4.97 14.14 -29.70
N VAL A 274 -6.29 14.20 -29.55
CA VAL A 274 -7.15 15.15 -30.26
C VAL A 274 -7.09 16.50 -29.55
N ASN A 275 -6.80 17.56 -30.31
CA ASN A 275 -6.70 18.93 -29.79
C ASN A 275 -8.08 19.59 -29.75
N LEU A 276 -8.55 20.00 -28.57
CA LEU A 276 -9.75 20.82 -28.40
C LEU A 276 -9.38 22.13 -27.69
N GLN A 277 -9.35 23.22 -28.45
CA GLN A 277 -9.26 24.58 -27.93
C GLN A 277 -10.63 25.04 -27.43
N SER A 278 -10.73 25.37 -26.14
CA SER A 278 -11.92 26.00 -25.56
C SER A 278 -11.52 27.25 -24.78
N ALA A 279 -11.56 28.40 -25.44
CA ALA A 279 -11.27 29.70 -24.83
C ALA A 279 -12.46 30.17 -23.99
N ASN A 280 -12.39 30.03 -22.66
CA ASN A 280 -13.35 30.68 -21.75
C ASN A 280 -12.86 30.90 -20.29
N LEU A 281 -11.56 31.10 -20.08
CA LEU A 281 -10.97 31.34 -18.74
C LEU A 281 -10.23 32.69 -18.63
N ARG A 282 -10.82 33.78 -19.13
CA ARG A 282 -10.24 35.14 -19.05
C ARG A 282 -11.14 36.24 -18.47
N GLN A 283 -12.32 35.91 -17.93
CA GLN A 283 -13.17 36.87 -17.21
C GLN A 283 -13.58 36.37 -15.82
N ARG A 284 -12.67 36.43 -14.83
CA ARG A 284 -13.02 36.41 -13.38
C ARG A 284 -11.90 36.76 -12.39
N LEU A 285 -10.92 37.60 -12.75
CA LEU A 285 -9.88 38.08 -11.83
C LEU A 285 -9.65 39.60 -11.86
N HIS A 286 -10.71 40.38 -11.63
CA HIS A 286 -10.61 41.84 -11.39
C HIS A 286 -11.58 42.32 -10.29
N LYS A 287 -11.26 41.99 -9.03
CA LYS A 287 -11.67 42.76 -7.83
C LYS A 287 -11.01 42.22 -6.55
N ARG A 288 -9.81 42.72 -6.22
CA ARG A 288 -9.35 43.07 -4.85
C ARG A 288 -7.96 43.70 -4.88
N ARG A 289 -7.90 44.98 -4.50
CA ARG A 289 -6.67 45.67 -4.05
C ARG A 289 -6.35 45.15 -2.64
N GLY A 290 -5.11 44.97 -2.20
CA GLY A 290 -3.84 45.03 -2.91
C GLY A 290 -2.69 44.82 -1.90
N LYS A 291 -1.52 44.39 -2.38
CA LYS A 291 -0.24 44.48 -1.64
C LYS A 291 0.88 44.66 -2.66
N LEU A 292 1.78 45.59 -2.39
CA LEU A 292 2.88 45.94 -3.27
C LEU A 292 3.94 44.81 -3.22
N MET A 293 4.18 44.13 -4.34
CA MET A 293 5.32 43.23 -4.50
C MET A 293 6.25 43.79 -5.57
N ARG A 294 7.51 44.05 -5.20
CA ARG A 294 8.57 44.40 -6.15
C ARG A 294 8.85 43.17 -7.01
N TYR A 295 8.49 43.22 -8.29
CA TYR A 295 8.99 42.27 -9.27
C TYR A 295 10.43 42.63 -9.62
N GLN A 296 11.38 41.78 -9.23
CA GLN A 296 12.74 41.83 -9.77
C GLN A 296 12.71 41.11 -11.13
N LEU A 297 12.97 41.86 -12.19
CA LEU A 297 12.85 41.37 -13.57
C LEU A 297 13.99 40.39 -13.88
N VAL A 298 13.73 39.08 -13.81
CA VAL A 298 14.67 38.06 -14.27
C VAL A 298 14.52 37.92 -15.79
N ILE A 299 15.51 38.43 -16.52
CA ILE A 299 15.59 38.31 -17.98
C ILE A 299 16.08 36.89 -18.30
N PRO A 300 15.37 36.08 -19.11
CA PRO A 300 15.87 34.79 -19.55
C PRO A 300 17.06 34.98 -20.52
N PRO A 301 18.10 34.12 -20.46
CA PRO A 301 19.22 34.21 -21.40
C PRO A 301 18.76 33.98 -22.84
N ARG A 302 19.37 34.71 -23.77
CA ARG A 302 19.09 34.61 -25.22
C ARG A 302 19.51 33.25 -25.77
N GLU A 303 18.78 32.78 -26.78
CA GLU A 303 19.17 31.63 -27.60
C GLU A 303 20.54 31.87 -28.25
N GLU A 304 21.54 31.07 -27.88
CA GLU A 304 22.79 31.01 -28.64
C GLU A 304 22.57 30.21 -29.92
N LYS A 305 22.78 30.88 -31.06
CA LYS A 305 22.73 30.26 -32.38
C LYS A 305 23.85 29.23 -32.51
N GLN A 306 23.52 28.03 -32.97
CA GLN A 306 24.51 27.04 -33.38
C GLN A 306 25.46 27.62 -34.44
N LEU A 307 26.75 27.69 -34.12
CA LEU A 307 27.81 27.96 -35.08
C LEU A 307 28.11 26.68 -35.88
N LEU A 308 28.02 26.75 -37.21
CA LEU A 308 28.43 25.66 -38.08
C LEU A 308 29.96 25.47 -38.02
N ALA A 309 30.40 24.21 -38.02
CA ALA A 309 31.82 23.87 -38.15
C ALA A 309 32.36 24.18 -39.56
N PRO A 310 33.64 24.61 -39.69
CA PRO A 310 34.25 24.90 -40.99
C PRO A 310 34.59 23.62 -41.78
N GLN A 311 34.40 23.69 -43.10
CA GLN A 311 34.74 22.61 -44.06
C GLN A 311 36.26 22.50 -44.29
N PRO A 312 36.81 21.29 -44.49
CA PRO A 312 38.22 21.12 -44.86
C PRO A 312 38.46 21.44 -46.36
N PRO A 313 39.67 21.91 -46.74
CA PRO A 313 39.99 22.23 -48.13
C PRO A 313 40.23 20.99 -49.00
N ARG A 314 39.89 21.11 -50.29
CA ARG A 314 40.01 20.05 -51.30
C ARG A 314 41.45 19.85 -51.76
N ILE A 315 41.89 18.60 -51.93
CA ILE A 315 43.10 18.24 -52.69
C ILE A 315 42.70 17.45 -53.94
N ASN A 316 43.44 17.66 -55.03
CA ASN A 316 43.02 17.33 -56.39
C ASN A 316 43.19 15.86 -56.81
N GLN A 317 42.38 15.52 -57.82
CA GLN A 317 42.26 14.24 -58.51
C GLN A 317 43.59 13.62 -58.97
N ARG A 318 43.71 12.28 -58.88
CA ARG A 318 44.39 11.46 -59.90
C ARG A 318 43.72 10.09 -60.10
N ARG A 319 43.66 9.73 -61.40
CA ARG A 319 42.98 8.65 -62.14
C ARG A 319 42.85 7.25 -61.50
N GLN A 320 41.77 6.55 -61.89
CA GLN A 320 41.56 5.09 -61.76
C GLN A 320 42.53 4.27 -62.66
N PRO A 321 42.56 2.92 -62.55
CA PRO A 321 41.55 2.12 -63.28
C PRO A 321 40.90 0.98 -62.46
N ARG A 322 39.71 0.55 -62.92
CA ARG A 322 39.05 -0.71 -62.54
C ARG A 322 39.61 -1.89 -63.33
N THR A 323 39.53 -3.10 -62.76
CA THR A 323 39.32 -4.35 -63.52
C THR A 323 38.14 -5.11 -62.92
N LEU A 324 37.29 -5.69 -63.78
CA LEU A 324 36.02 -6.32 -63.44
C LEU A 324 35.86 -7.61 -64.25
N SER A 325 35.66 -8.75 -63.57
CA SER A 325 35.39 -10.10 -64.10
C SER A 325 35.33 -11.06 -62.88
N LEU A 326 34.43 -12.03 -62.68
CA LEU A 326 33.23 -12.57 -63.36
C LEU A 326 32.26 -13.04 -62.22
N ARG A 327 31.07 -13.65 -62.37
CA ARG A 327 30.34 -14.22 -63.52
C ARG A 327 28.81 -13.97 -63.42
N GLN A 328 28.00 -15.02 -63.21
CA GLN A 328 26.53 -15.03 -63.03
C GLN A 328 26.15 -16.18 -62.09
N GLY A 329 24.97 -16.12 -61.46
CA GLY A 329 24.38 -17.28 -60.74
C GLY A 329 23.01 -16.97 -60.12
N LYS A 330 21.92 -17.31 -60.82
CA LYS A 330 20.57 -17.41 -60.23
C LYS A 330 20.38 -18.82 -59.64
N LEU A 331 19.68 -18.94 -58.51
CA LEU A 331 18.79 -20.09 -58.29
C LEU A 331 17.62 -19.73 -57.37
N ARG A 332 16.54 -20.52 -57.45
CA ARG A 332 15.28 -20.39 -56.69
C ARG A 332 15.18 -21.51 -55.64
N GLU A 333 14.57 -21.22 -54.50
CA GLU A 333 13.93 -22.20 -53.60
C GLU A 333 12.78 -21.51 -52.83
N ARG A 334 11.85 -22.22 -52.16
CA ARG A 334 10.96 -23.30 -52.63
C ARG A 334 9.78 -23.37 -51.63
N THR A 335 8.56 -23.67 -52.07
CA THR A 335 7.36 -23.70 -51.20
C THR A 335 7.15 -25.08 -50.56
N VAL A 336 6.76 -25.12 -49.28
CA VAL A 336 6.20 -26.31 -48.58
C VAL A 336 4.97 -25.87 -47.78
N ARG A 337 4.05 -26.81 -47.51
CA ARG A 337 2.63 -26.60 -47.15
C ARG A 337 2.19 -27.64 -46.11
N GLU A 338 1.55 -27.21 -45.02
CA GLU A 338 0.79 -28.01 -44.02
C GLU A 338 0.29 -27.02 -42.93
N GLN A 339 -0.81 -27.20 -42.19
CA GLN A 339 -2.09 -27.93 -42.36
C GLN A 339 -3.11 -27.26 -41.41
N GLU A 340 -4.41 -27.30 -41.72
CA GLU A 340 -5.55 -26.90 -40.83
C GLU A 340 -6.32 -28.19 -40.45
N PRO A 341 -7.23 -28.27 -39.43
CA PRO A 341 -8.36 -27.32 -39.28
C PRO A 341 -9.04 -27.19 -37.86
N LEU A 342 -10.16 -26.44 -37.83
CA LEU A 342 -11.27 -26.42 -36.83
C LEU A 342 -10.98 -25.80 -35.43
N GLY A 343 -11.87 -24.99 -34.85
CA GLY A 343 -13.17 -24.51 -35.35
C GLY A 343 -13.74 -23.32 -34.55
N VAL A 344 -14.65 -22.58 -35.17
CA VAL A 344 -15.34 -21.40 -34.62
C VAL A 344 -16.76 -21.76 -34.18
N VAL A 345 -17.17 -21.34 -32.98
CA VAL A 345 -18.58 -21.37 -32.56
C VAL A 345 -19.16 -19.96 -32.62
N ARG A 346 -20.30 -19.81 -33.29
CA ARG A 346 -21.05 -18.55 -33.41
C ARG A 346 -22.03 -18.38 -32.24
N LEU A 347 -22.33 -17.12 -31.95
CA LEU A 347 -23.53 -16.71 -31.22
C LEU A 347 -24.79 -17.09 -31.99
N THR A 348 -25.85 -17.46 -31.28
CA THR A 348 -27.23 -17.52 -31.77
C THR A 348 -28.17 -16.93 -30.72
N ASP A 349 -29.03 -16.01 -31.15
CA ASP A 349 -29.98 -15.30 -30.30
C ASP A 349 -31.21 -16.15 -29.91
N SER A 350 -31.98 -15.59 -28.98
CA SER A 350 -33.43 -15.77 -28.77
C SER A 350 -33.97 -17.16 -28.44
N ASN A 351 -34.43 -17.31 -27.19
CA ASN A 351 -35.82 -17.68 -26.91
C ASN A 351 -36.23 -17.16 -25.51
N GLU A 352 -37.28 -16.33 -25.48
CA GLU A 352 -38.13 -16.09 -24.30
C GLU A 352 -38.90 -17.40 -23.99
N VAL A 353 -39.55 -17.71 -22.85
CA VAL A 353 -40.55 -17.08 -21.94
C VAL A 353 -40.75 -18.13 -20.77
N PRO A 354 -41.48 -17.94 -19.64
CA PRO A 354 -41.77 -16.79 -18.75
C PRO A 354 -41.22 -16.96 -17.30
N ARG A 355 -41.52 -15.97 -16.44
CA ARG A 355 -41.56 -16.09 -14.98
C ARG A 355 -42.91 -16.65 -14.51
N GLU A 356 -42.92 -17.45 -13.44
CA GLU A 356 -44.08 -17.54 -12.51
C GLU A 356 -43.59 -17.71 -11.06
N GLU A 357 -44.08 -16.85 -10.16
CA GLU A 357 -44.18 -17.08 -8.71
C GLU A 357 -45.68 -17.06 -8.36
N PRO A 358 -46.11 -17.87 -7.39
CA PRO A 358 -46.84 -17.28 -6.25
C PRO A 358 -46.46 -17.89 -4.88
N ALA A 359 -46.72 -17.11 -3.83
CA ALA A 359 -46.57 -17.46 -2.40
C ALA A 359 -47.94 -17.78 -1.75
N PRO A 360 -48.13 -17.89 -0.41
CA PRO A 360 -47.22 -18.16 0.72
C PRO A 360 -47.73 -19.33 1.64
N GLU A 361 -47.17 -19.48 2.86
CA GLU A 361 -47.60 -20.38 3.97
C GLU A 361 -47.40 -21.92 3.72
N GLU A 362 -47.16 -22.81 4.69
CA GLU A 362 -47.24 -22.71 6.16
C GLU A 362 -46.23 -23.65 6.92
N LEU A 363 -46.00 -23.32 8.19
CA LEU A 363 -45.32 -23.96 9.33
C LEU A 363 -44.99 -25.49 9.42
N ARG A 364 -43.84 -25.75 10.10
CA ARG A 364 -43.57 -26.80 11.15
C ARG A 364 -43.13 -28.25 10.78
N ALA A 365 -41.86 -28.56 11.12
CA ALA A 365 -41.43 -29.30 12.34
C ALA A 365 -40.46 -30.52 12.17
N ALA A 366 -39.63 -30.70 13.22
CA ALA A 366 -38.81 -31.88 13.58
C ALA A 366 -37.56 -32.16 12.68
N VAL A 367 -36.46 -32.78 13.16
CA VAL A 367 -36.17 -33.52 14.40
C VAL A 367 -34.81 -33.10 15.00
N GLU A 368 -34.67 -33.27 16.32
CA GLU A 368 -33.46 -33.00 17.13
C GLU A 368 -32.26 -33.94 16.84
N LEU A 369 -31.03 -33.47 17.12
CA LEU A 369 -29.88 -34.34 17.39
C LEU A 369 -29.29 -33.99 18.77
N ARG A 370 -29.30 -34.96 19.69
CA ARG A 370 -28.72 -34.87 21.04
C ARG A 370 -27.20 -35.12 21.02
N PRO A 371 -26.44 -34.51 21.94
CA PRO A 371 -25.20 -35.09 22.46
C PRO A 371 -25.44 -35.79 23.82
N SER A 372 -24.82 -36.95 24.00
CA SER A 372 -24.88 -37.77 25.22
C SER A 372 -23.88 -37.32 26.29
N ARG A 373 -24.31 -37.27 27.56
CA ARG A 373 -23.41 -37.23 28.73
C ARG A 373 -22.99 -38.66 29.15
N PRO A 374 -21.76 -38.86 29.68
CA PRO A 374 -21.43 -40.06 30.44
C PRO A 374 -22.03 -40.00 31.86
N ALA A 375 -22.34 -41.15 32.44
CA ALA A 375 -22.86 -41.28 33.80
C ALA A 375 -21.72 -41.54 34.80
N THR A 376 -21.80 -40.89 35.96
CA THR A 376 -21.06 -41.26 37.17
C THR A 376 -21.80 -42.35 37.93
N HIS A 377 -21.09 -43.37 38.41
CA HIS A 377 -21.58 -44.28 39.44
C HIS A 377 -20.55 -44.32 40.57
N GLU A 378 -21.03 -44.10 41.80
CA GLU A 378 -20.27 -44.38 43.03
C GLU A 378 -20.40 -45.86 43.39
N ALA A 379 -19.27 -46.48 43.74
CA ALA A 379 -19.12 -47.58 44.70
C ALA A 379 -17.64 -47.68 45.10
#